data_AF-L9VZ88-F1
#
_entry.id   AF-L9VZ88-F1
#
_cell.length_a   1.000
_cell.length_b   1.000
_cell.length_c   1.000
_cell.angle_alpha   90.00
_cell.angle_beta   90.00
_cell.angle_gamma   90.00
#
_symmetry.space_group_name_H-M   'P 1'
#
loop_
_entity.id
_entity.type
_entity.pdbx_description
1 polymer ?
#
loop_
_entity_poly.entity_id
_entity_poly.type
_entity_poly.pdbx_seq_one_letter_code
_entity_poly.pdbx_strand_id
1 'polypeptide(L)'
;MADDDRVAVKTYVPRYQKERWQAQADALEMSQSEFVRTMVQAGRQEFEIPSDQSKTGPSAGTESATDDEFADRILEVLDRKGVLGWDDLVEALVDDVEADLDAELQRLQDENTIRYSGRDGGYVLTTDD
;
A
#
# COMPACT_ATOMS: atom_id res chain seq x y z
N MET A 1 -19.21 0.35 -37.95
CA MET A 1 -17.80 -0.06 -37.88
C MET A 1 -17.07 1.09 -37.22
N ALA A 2 -16.91 1.05 -35.89
CA ALA A 2 -16.20 2.11 -35.18
C ALA A 2 -14.70 1.79 -35.26
N ASP A 3 -13.92 2.75 -35.76
CA ASP A 3 -12.47 2.69 -35.83
C ASP A 3 -11.92 2.72 -34.40
N ASP A 4 -11.40 1.58 -33.92
CA ASP A 4 -10.82 1.45 -32.58
C ASP A 4 -9.38 1.97 -32.64
N ASP A 5 -9.22 3.29 -32.72
CA ASP A 5 -7.92 3.96 -32.76
C ASP A 5 -7.22 3.76 -31.40
N ARG A 6 -6.31 2.78 -31.33
CA ARG A 6 -5.55 2.45 -30.12
C ARG A 6 -4.21 3.17 -30.14
N VAL A 7 -3.95 3.96 -29.11
CA VAL A 7 -2.65 4.59 -28.89
C VAL A 7 -1.84 3.80 -27.85
N ALA A 8 -0.59 3.50 -28.18
CA ALA A 8 0.31 2.79 -27.26
C ALA A 8 0.83 3.72 -26.15
N VAL A 9 0.67 3.30 -24.91
CA VAL A 9 1.23 3.97 -23.73
C VAL A 9 2.50 3.24 -23.29
N LYS A 10 3.58 3.98 -23.01
CA LYS A 10 4.83 3.43 -22.46
C LYS A 10 5.07 4.04 -21.09
N THR A 11 5.36 3.20 -20.12
CA THR A 11 5.75 3.59 -18.76
C THR A 11 6.89 2.71 -18.27
N TYR A 12 7.54 3.13 -17.20
CA TYR A 12 8.60 2.37 -16.53
C TYR A 12 8.06 1.76 -15.24
N VAL A 13 8.39 0.50 -15.02
CA VAL A 13 8.05 -0.23 -13.80
C VAL A 13 9.28 -0.99 -13.30
N PRO A 14 9.44 -1.16 -11.98
CA PRO A 14 10.48 -2.02 -11.42
C PRO A 14 10.43 -3.42 -12.03
N ARG A 15 11.61 -4.04 -12.21
CA ARG A 15 11.73 -5.34 -12.90
C ARG A 15 10.88 -6.43 -12.25
N TYR A 16 10.94 -6.54 -10.93
CA TYR A 16 10.19 -7.52 -10.14
C TYR A 16 8.68 -7.38 -10.33
N GLN A 17 8.18 -6.15 -10.52
CA GLN A 17 6.76 -5.87 -10.67
C GLN A 17 6.27 -6.37 -12.03
N LYS A 18 7.06 -6.14 -13.09
CA LYS A 18 6.79 -6.69 -14.41
C LYS A 18 6.77 -8.23 -14.40
N GLU A 19 7.69 -8.86 -13.67
CA GLU A 19 7.76 -10.33 -13.56
C GLU A 19 6.51 -10.89 -12.87
N ARG A 20 6.03 -10.24 -11.79
CA ARG A 20 4.78 -10.62 -11.13
C ARG A 20 3.57 -10.49 -12.05
N TRP A 21 3.46 -9.38 -12.78
CA TRP A 21 2.36 -9.18 -13.74
C TRP A 21 2.38 -10.21 -14.87
N GLN A 22 3.57 -10.58 -15.35
CA GLN A 22 3.69 -11.63 -16.35
C GLN A 22 3.15 -12.96 -15.81
N ALA A 23 3.59 -13.38 -14.63
CA ALA A 23 3.12 -14.61 -14.00
C ALA A 23 1.59 -14.62 -13.77
N GLN A 24 1.01 -13.47 -13.39
CA GLN A 24 -0.44 -13.33 -13.22
C GLN A 24 -1.20 -13.35 -14.55
N ALA A 25 -0.65 -12.72 -15.60
CA ALA A 25 -1.24 -12.77 -16.94
C ALA A 25 -1.23 -14.21 -17.50
N ASP A 26 -0.13 -14.95 -17.31
CA ASP A 26 -0.03 -16.37 -17.66
C ASP A 26 -1.05 -17.22 -16.89
N ALA A 27 -1.23 -16.97 -15.58
CA ALA A 27 -2.21 -17.67 -14.76
C ALA A 27 -3.66 -17.42 -15.18
N LEU A 28 -3.93 -16.26 -15.78
CA LEU A 28 -5.24 -15.85 -16.29
C LEU A 28 -5.39 -16.08 -17.81
N GLU A 29 -4.43 -16.77 -18.44
CA GLU A 29 -4.41 -17.09 -19.87
C GLU A 29 -4.58 -15.85 -20.78
N MET A 30 -4.09 -14.70 -20.34
CA MET A 30 -4.23 -13.41 -21.04
C MET A 30 -2.88 -12.81 -21.41
N SER A 31 -2.90 -11.91 -22.40
CA SER A 31 -1.69 -11.18 -22.77
C SER A 31 -1.29 -10.18 -21.68
N GLN A 32 0.01 -9.92 -21.53
CA GLN A 32 0.50 -8.91 -20.59
C GLN A 32 -0.15 -7.53 -20.79
N SER A 33 -0.43 -7.14 -22.04
CA SER A 33 -1.08 -5.86 -22.34
C SER A 33 -2.56 -5.84 -21.93
N GLU A 34 -3.24 -6.99 -22.02
CA GLU A 34 -4.63 -7.14 -21.59
C GLU A 34 -4.77 -7.18 -20.06
N PHE A 35 -3.84 -7.84 -19.39
CA PHE A 35 -3.73 -7.84 -17.94
C PHE A 35 -3.49 -6.42 -17.40
N VAL A 36 -2.50 -5.70 -17.95
CA VAL A 36 -2.22 -4.31 -17.55
C VAL A 36 -3.41 -3.40 -17.84
N ARG A 37 -4.09 -3.58 -18.97
CA ARG A 37 -5.30 -2.81 -19.29
C ARG A 37 -6.40 -3.04 -18.24
N THR A 38 -6.64 -4.30 -17.86
CA THR A 38 -7.65 -4.67 -16.87
C THR A 38 -7.31 -4.09 -15.49
N MET A 39 -6.04 -4.17 -15.08
CA MET A 39 -5.57 -3.59 -13.81
C MET A 39 -5.73 -2.06 -13.78
N VAL A 40 -5.36 -1.39 -14.87
CA VAL A 40 -5.53 0.08 -14.98
C VAL A 40 -7.00 0.46 -15.02
N GLN A 41 -7.85 -0.32 -15.71
CA GLN A 41 -9.30 -0.10 -15.72
C GLN A 41 -9.91 -0.28 -14.33
N ALA A 42 -9.53 -1.33 -13.61
CA ALA A 42 -9.98 -1.59 -12.25
C ALA A 42 -9.51 -0.48 -11.28
N GLY A 43 -8.25 -0.07 -11.34
CA GLY A 43 -7.74 1.05 -10.53
C GLY A 43 -8.47 2.36 -10.88
N ARG A 44 -8.72 2.65 -12.16
CA ARG A 44 -9.50 3.84 -12.53
C ARG A 44 -10.95 3.78 -12.05
N GLN A 45 -11.56 2.60 -11.97
CA GLN A 45 -12.90 2.43 -11.40
C GLN A 45 -12.92 2.66 -9.89
N GLU A 46 -11.86 2.30 -9.16
CA GLU A 46 -11.69 2.61 -7.74
C GLU A 46 -11.58 4.13 -7.50
N PHE A 47 -10.95 4.89 -8.42
CA PHE A 47 -10.90 6.35 -8.38
C PHE A 47 -12.15 7.05 -8.97
N GLU A 48 -13.08 6.33 -9.60
CA GLU A 48 -14.30 6.90 -10.19
C GLU A 48 -15.45 6.87 -9.17
N ILE A 49 -15.60 7.95 -8.40
CA ILE A 49 -16.76 8.24 -7.54
C ILE A 49 -18.05 8.18 -8.39
N PRO A 50 -19.14 7.52 -7.93
CA PRO A 50 -20.00 6.72 -8.79
C PRO A 50 -20.84 7.55 -9.74
N SER A 51 -20.76 7.23 -11.04
CA SER A 51 -21.88 7.43 -11.95
C SER A 51 -22.77 6.19 -11.88
N ASP A 52 -23.97 6.41 -11.32
CA ASP A 52 -25.07 5.46 -11.16
C ASP A 52 -25.18 4.47 -12.34
N GLN A 53 -24.80 3.22 -12.10
CA GLN A 53 -25.36 2.03 -12.74
C GLN A 53 -24.83 0.74 -12.09
N SER A 54 -25.74 0.03 -11.46
CA SER A 54 -25.56 -1.22 -10.70
C SER A 54 -24.81 -2.31 -11.47
N LYS A 55 -23.96 -3.08 -10.78
CA LYS A 55 -24.10 -4.55 -10.61
C LYS A 55 -23.30 -5.07 -9.41
N THR A 56 -24.03 -5.84 -8.59
CA THR A 56 -23.63 -6.62 -7.42
C THR A 56 -22.46 -7.60 -7.65
N GLY A 57 -21.55 -7.62 -6.67
CA GLY A 57 -20.78 -8.78 -6.25
C GLY A 57 -20.11 -8.48 -4.89
N PRO A 58 -20.31 -9.26 -3.82
CA PRO A 58 -19.59 -9.06 -2.57
C PRO A 58 -18.20 -9.69 -2.73
N SER A 59 -17.23 -8.91 -3.19
CA SER A 59 -15.82 -9.31 -3.09
C SER A 59 -15.30 -8.81 -1.75
N ALA A 60 -15.42 -9.66 -0.74
CA ALA A 60 -14.58 -9.57 0.45
C ALA A 60 -13.14 -9.88 0.02
N GLY A 61 -12.39 -8.84 -0.35
CA GLY A 61 -10.95 -8.89 -0.55
C GLY A 61 -10.31 -7.96 0.47
N THR A 62 -9.70 -8.54 1.49
CA THR A 62 -8.99 -7.85 2.58
C THR A 62 -7.65 -7.27 2.09
N GLU A 63 -7.69 -6.44 1.04
CA GLU A 63 -6.51 -5.85 0.41
C GLU A 63 -6.55 -4.32 0.30
N SER A 64 -7.59 -3.65 0.81
CA SER A 64 -7.68 -2.18 0.84
C SER A 64 -7.34 -1.54 2.20
N ALA A 65 -7.46 -2.28 3.32
CA ALA A 65 -7.40 -1.68 4.66
C ALA A 65 -6.05 -0.98 4.99
N THR A 66 -4.92 -1.49 4.49
CA THR A 66 -3.59 -0.91 4.76
C THR A 66 -3.24 0.28 3.86
N ASP A 67 -3.74 0.32 2.62
CA ASP A 67 -3.51 1.45 1.73
C ASP A 67 -4.38 2.65 2.15
N ASP A 68 -5.61 2.38 2.62
CA ASP A 68 -6.49 3.40 3.21
C ASP A 68 -5.87 4.00 4.50
N GLU A 69 -5.32 3.16 5.39
CA GLU A 69 -4.77 3.63 6.68
C GLU A 69 -3.58 4.61 6.50
N PHE A 70 -2.70 4.35 5.53
CA PHE A 70 -1.58 5.27 5.26
C PHE A 70 -2.05 6.57 4.59
N ALA A 71 -3.04 6.49 3.70
CA ALA A 71 -3.64 7.68 3.10
C ALA A 71 -4.35 8.55 4.16
N ASP A 72 -5.11 7.92 5.07
CA ASP A 72 -5.74 8.57 6.22
C ASP A 72 -4.70 9.26 7.11
N ARG A 73 -3.56 8.61 7.36
CA ARG A 73 -2.45 9.21 8.12
C ARG A 73 -1.89 10.47 7.48
N ILE A 74 -1.68 10.47 6.15
CA ILE A 74 -1.24 11.65 5.41
C ILE A 74 -2.28 12.78 5.53
N LEU A 75 -3.56 12.45 5.38
CA LEU A 75 -4.65 13.41 5.50
C LEU A 75 -4.75 14.00 6.91
N GLU A 76 -4.58 13.20 7.97
CA GLU A 76 -4.56 13.67 9.35
C GLU A 76 -3.40 14.64 9.61
N VAL A 77 -2.20 14.33 9.12
CA VAL A 77 -1.03 15.20 9.25
C VAL A 77 -1.28 16.55 8.56
N LEU A 78 -1.84 16.52 7.36
CA LEU A 78 -2.18 17.72 6.60
C LEU A 78 -3.35 18.51 7.22
N ASP A 79 -4.34 17.84 7.83
CA ASP A 79 -5.42 18.51 8.57
C ASP A 79 -4.88 19.24 9.82
N ARG A 80 -3.99 18.57 10.57
CA ARG A 80 -3.42 19.09 11.81
C ARG A 80 -2.39 20.21 11.59
N LYS A 81 -1.50 20.06 10.60
CA LYS A 81 -0.37 20.99 10.36
C LYS A 81 -0.61 21.95 9.19
N GLY A 82 -1.64 21.70 8.38
CA GLY A 82 -1.96 22.51 7.21
C GLY A 82 -1.07 22.18 6.01
N VAL A 83 -0.60 23.22 5.31
CA VAL A 83 0.23 23.06 4.12
C VAL A 83 1.68 22.75 4.52
N LEU A 84 2.17 21.57 4.13
CA LEU A 84 3.55 21.15 4.35
C LEU A 84 4.29 21.00 3.03
N GLY A 85 5.60 21.29 3.05
CA GLY A 85 6.51 20.87 2.00
C GLY A 85 6.76 19.37 2.05
N TRP A 86 7.45 18.83 1.05
CA TRP A 86 7.79 17.41 1.00
C TRP A 86 8.59 16.95 2.22
N ASP A 87 9.69 17.64 2.54
CA ASP A 87 10.56 17.29 3.66
C ASP A 87 9.82 17.40 5.01
N ASP A 88 9.04 18.45 5.22
CA ASP A 88 8.25 18.63 6.44
C ASP A 88 7.15 17.56 6.60
N LEU A 89 6.54 17.13 5.49
CA LEU A 89 5.55 16.06 5.50
C LEU A 89 6.19 14.71 5.83
N VAL A 90 7.37 14.42 5.26
CA VAL A 90 8.12 13.19 5.57
C VAL A 90 8.54 13.17 7.02
N GLU A 91 9.11 14.26 7.55
CA GLU A 91 9.48 14.38 8.97
C GLU A 91 8.26 14.12 9.86
N ALA A 92 7.15 14.82 9.58
CA ALA A 92 5.93 14.69 10.36
C ALA A 92 5.36 13.26 10.34
N LEU A 93 5.51 12.51 9.23
CA LEU A 93 5.02 11.14 9.12
C LEU A 93 5.98 10.15 9.78
N VAL A 94 7.29 10.41 9.74
CA VAL A 94 8.32 9.59 10.40
C VAL A 94 8.20 9.69 11.92
N ASP A 95 8.07 10.91 12.48
CA ASP A 95 7.84 11.10 13.93
C ASP A 95 6.66 10.27 14.43
N ASP A 96 5.60 10.26 13.63
CA ASP A 96 4.35 9.56 13.89
C ASP A 96 4.60 8.03 13.89
N VAL A 97 5.31 7.50 12.89
CA VAL A 97 5.70 6.07 12.83
C VAL A 97 6.67 5.70 13.97
N GLU A 98 7.56 6.60 14.36
CA GLU A 98 8.48 6.40 15.48
C GLU A 98 7.73 6.27 16.81
N ALA A 99 6.66 7.06 17.01
CA ALA A 99 5.78 6.94 18.17
C ALA A 99 5.03 5.60 18.22
N ASP A 100 4.50 5.14 17.07
CA ASP A 100 3.84 3.84 16.98
C ASP A 100 4.82 2.70 17.27
N LEU A 101 6.05 2.80 16.74
CA LEU A 101 7.10 1.83 16.98
C LEU A 101 7.49 1.77 18.46
N ASP A 102 7.67 2.92 19.12
CA ASP A 102 7.98 2.98 20.56
C ASP A 102 6.87 2.32 21.40
N ALA A 103 5.61 2.62 21.10
CA ALA A 103 4.46 2.05 21.79
C ALA A 103 4.38 0.53 21.62
N GLU A 104 4.60 0.03 20.40
CA GLU A 104 4.56 -1.41 20.12
C GLU A 104 5.76 -2.15 20.74
N LEU A 105 6.96 -1.56 20.71
CA LEU A 105 8.13 -2.11 21.39
C LEU A 105 7.93 -2.18 22.91
N GLN A 106 7.29 -1.17 23.50
CA GLN A 106 6.92 -1.18 24.91
C GLN A 106 5.94 -2.32 25.21
N ARG A 107 4.87 -2.45 24.40
CA ARG A 107 3.88 -3.53 24.53
C ARG A 107 4.51 -4.92 24.49
N LEU A 108 5.37 -5.17 23.49
CA LEU A 108 6.05 -6.47 23.33
C LEU A 108 7.04 -6.77 24.47
N GLN A 109 7.64 -5.75 25.09
CA GLN A 109 8.47 -5.91 26.28
C GLN A 109 7.64 -6.23 27.53
N ASP A 110 6.50 -5.57 27.70
CA ASP A 110 5.57 -5.86 28.80
C ASP A 110 5.02 -7.29 28.71
N GLU A 111 4.77 -7.78 27.48
CA GLU A 111 4.43 -9.17 27.17
C GLU A 111 5.61 -10.15 27.28
N ASN A 112 6.79 -9.68 27.70
CA ASN A 112 8.04 -10.45 27.78
C ASN A 112 8.44 -11.14 26.48
N THR A 113 7.91 -10.71 25.33
CA THR A 113 8.22 -11.31 24.02
C THR A 113 9.57 -10.81 23.49
N ILE A 114 9.92 -9.56 23.76
CA ILE A 114 11.23 -8.98 23.44
C ILE A 114 11.85 -8.31 24.68
N ARG A 115 13.15 -8.03 24.63
CA ARG A 115 13.88 -7.28 25.64
C ARG A 115 14.99 -6.44 25.01
N TYR A 116 15.22 -5.24 25.53
CA TYR A 116 16.40 -4.47 25.15
C TYR A 116 17.71 -5.06 25.73
N SER A 117 18.64 -5.46 24.86
CA SER A 117 20.01 -5.82 25.22
C SER A 117 20.91 -4.59 25.17
N GLY A 118 21.27 -4.08 26.35
CA GLY A 118 22.20 -2.94 26.45
C GLY A 118 23.61 -3.24 25.93
N ARG A 119 24.03 -4.52 25.89
CA ARG A 119 25.35 -4.91 25.37
C ARG A 119 25.38 -4.88 23.83
N ASP A 120 24.31 -5.36 23.22
CA ASP A 120 24.20 -5.47 21.77
C ASP A 120 23.60 -4.20 21.14
N GLY A 121 23.06 -3.30 21.97
CA GLY A 121 22.53 -2.00 21.53
C GLY A 121 21.19 -2.10 20.78
N GLY A 122 20.38 -3.12 21.10
CA GLY A 122 19.12 -3.36 20.39
C GLY A 122 18.20 -4.34 21.10
N TYR A 123 17.05 -4.64 20.48
CA TYR A 123 16.05 -5.57 21.01
C TYR A 123 16.34 -7.00 20.61
N VAL A 124 16.19 -7.93 21.56
CA VAL A 124 16.32 -9.37 21.35
C VAL A 124 15.01 -10.06 21.71
N LEU A 125 14.67 -11.15 21.03
CA LEU A 125 13.54 -12.01 21.42
C LEU A 125 13.85 -12.70 22.75
N THR A 126 12.87 -12.73 23.64
CA THR A 126 12.94 -13.59 24.82
C THR A 126 12.48 -14.98 24.37
N THR A 127 13.42 -15.88 24.09
CA THR A 127 13.07 -17.29 23.91
C THR A 127 12.52 -17.81 25.24
N ASP A 128 11.24 -18.20 25.25
CA ASP A 128 10.65 -19.03 26.29
C ASP A 128 11.31 -20.41 26.21
N ASP A 129 12.11 -20.77 27.22
CA ASP A 129 12.63 -22.14 27.44
C ASP A 129 11.77 -22.84 28.50
#